data_AF-A0AAQ1P1T0-F1
#
_entry.id   AF-A0AAQ1P1T0-F1
#
_cell.length_a   1.000
_cell.length_b   1.000
_cell.length_c   1.000
_cell.angle_alpha   90.00
_cell.angle_beta   90.00
_cell.angle_gamma   90.00
#
_symmetry.space_group_name_H-M   'P 1'
#
loop_
_entity.id
_entity.type
_entity.pdbx_description
1 polymer ?
#
loop_
_entity_poly.entity_id
_entity_poly.type
_entity_poly.pdbx_seq_one_letter_code
_entity_poly.pdbx_strand_id
1 'polypeptide(L)' 'MEPLTGAFTGAYRMKSGNYRIMFMIDYNLNKIKLLKIGPRENFYKRR' A
#
# COMPACT_ATOMS: atom_id res chain seq x y z
N MET A 1 -10.07 -2.34 -2.19
CA MET A 1 -8.86 -2.58 -1.38
C MET A 1 -8.33 -3.95 -1.77
N GLU A 2 -7.07 -4.04 -2.20
CA GLU A 2 -6.49 -5.28 -2.71
C GLU A 2 -5.36 -5.72 -1.77
N PRO A 3 -5.41 -6.92 -1.18
CA PRO A 3 -4.29 -7.45 -0.41
C PRO A 3 -3.10 -7.72 -1.34
N LEU A 4 -1.90 -7.45 -0.85
CA LEU A 4 -0.66 -7.75 -1.57
C LEU A 4 -0.11 -9.11 -1.13
N THR A 5 0.59 -9.77 -2.04
CA THR A 5 1.21 -11.09 -1.85
C THR A 5 2.74 -11.00 -1.98
N GLY A 6 3.45 -12.07 -1.62
CA GLY A 6 4.91 -12.14 -1.68
C GLY A 6 5.58 -11.30 -0.59
N ALA A 7 6.59 -10.50 -0.95
CA ALA A 7 7.35 -9.66 0.01
C ALA A 7 6.50 -8.58 0.70
N PHE A 8 5.28 -8.33 0.23
CA PHE A 8 4.34 -7.37 0.81
C PHE A 8 3.10 -8.05 1.45
N THR A 9 3.20 -9.34 1.77
CA THR A 9 2.11 -10.06 2.45
C THR A 9 1.72 -9.35 3.74
N GLY A 10 0.42 -9.09 3.92
CA GLY A 10 -0.12 -8.31 5.05
C GLY A 10 -0.22 -6.80 4.79
N ALA A 11 0.32 -6.30 3.67
CA ALA A 11 0.03 -4.95 3.20
C ALA A 11 -1.14 -4.95 2.22
N TYR A 12 -1.80 -3.81 2.14
CA TYR A 12 -2.92 -3.53 1.28
C TYR A 12 -2.58 -2.41 0.32
N ARG A 13 -3.21 -2.46 -0.85
CA ARG A 13 -3.16 -1.40 -1.84
C ARG A 13 -4.55 -0.84 -2.10
N MET A 14 -4.62 0.49 -2.17
CA MET A 14 -5.79 1.23 -2.63
C MET A 14 -5.46 2.03 -3.89
N LYS A 15 -6.45 2.14 -4.77
CA LYS A 15 -6.41 2.94 -5.99
C LYS A 15 -7.13 4.26 -5.71
N SER A 16 -6.48 5.38 -6.01
CA SER A 16 -7.11 6.71 -5.96
C SER A 16 -6.72 7.46 -7.22
N GLY A 17 -7.59 7.43 -8.24
CA GLY A 17 -7.26 7.88 -9.60
C GLY A 17 -5.95 7.25 -10.11
N ASN A 18 -5.00 8.11 -10.49
CA ASN A 18 -3.66 7.73 -10.97
C ASN A 18 -2.65 7.41 -9.85
N TYR A 19 -3.07 7.46 -8.59
CA TYR A 19 -2.23 7.14 -7.45
C TYR A 19 -2.48 5.72 -6.93
N ARG A 20 -1.44 5.20 -6.28
CA ARG A 20 -1.48 4.00 -5.45
C ARG A 20 -1.08 4.37 -4.04
N ILE A 21 -1.82 3.84 -3.09
CA ILE A 21 -1.59 4.00 -1.67
C ILE A 21 -1.37 2.59 -1.12
N MET A 22 -0.20 2.34 -0.56
CA MET A 22 0.15 1.07 0.08
C MET A 22 0.27 1.28 1.59
N PHE A 23 -0.41 0.44 2.34
CA PHE A 23 -0.53 0.57 3.79
C PHE A 23 -0.68 -0.79 4.46
N MET A 24 -0.45 -0.85 5.76
CA MET A 24 -0.77 -1.99 6.61
C MET A 24 -1.80 -1.57 7.66
N ILE A 25 -2.66 -2.49 8.07
CA ILE A 25 -3.60 -2.27 9.17
C ILE A 25 -3.10 -3.06 10.37
N ASP A 26 -2.89 -2.37 11.48
CA ASP A 26 -2.74 -2.97 12.80
C ASP A 26 -4.13 -2.98 13.47
N TYR A 27 -4.75 -4.16 13.50
CA TYR A 27 -6.09 -4.33 14.08
C TYR A 27 -6.09 -4.30 15.60
N ASN A 28 -4.96 -4.57 16.26
CA ASN A 28 -4.87 -4.52 17.71
C ASN A 28 -4.85 -3.07 18.20
N LEU A 29 -4.13 -2.21 17.47
CA LEU A 29 -3.99 -0.81 17.80
C LEU A 29 -4.99 0.11 17.07
N ASN A 30 -5.83 -0.44 16.19
CA ASN A 30 -6.71 0.30 15.28
C ASN A 30 -5.95 1.40 14.51
N LYS A 31 -4.77 1.07 13.98
CA LYS A 31 -3.89 2.02 13.27
C LYS A 31 -3.63 1.59 11.84
N ILE A 32 -3.53 2.58 10.96
CA ILE A 32 -3.09 2.39 9.59
C ILE A 32 -1.66 2.90 9.47
N LYS A 33 -0.73 2.02 9.11
CA LYS A 33 0.66 2.39 8.79
C LYS A 33 0.79 2.59 7.29
N LEU A 34 0.94 3.84 6.86
CA LEU A 34 1.24 4.17 5.47
C LEU A 34 2.68 3.73 5.14
N LEU A 35 2.83 2.95 4.07
CA LEU A 35 4.14 2.50 3.59
C LEU A 35 4.63 3.34 2.42
N LYS A 36 3.76 3.60 1.43
CA LYS A 36 4.10 4.39 0.24
C LYS A 36 2.85 4.99 -0.40
N ILE A 37 2.98 6.22 -0.86
CA ILE A 37 2.03 6.90 -1.74
C ILE A 37 2.77 7.35 -2.98
N GLY A 38 2.20 7.13 -4.16
CA GLY A 38 2.80 7.62 -5.40
C GLY A 38 2.00 7.32 -6.65
N PRO A 39 2.39 7.91 -7.79
CA PRO A 39 1.73 7.68 -9.07
C PRO A 39 1.93 6.24 -9.54
N ARG A 40 0.93 5.69 -10.26
CA ARG A 40 0.92 4.31 -10.77
C ARG A 40 2.20 3.94 -11.51
N GLU A 41 2.69 4.83 -12.36
CA GLU A 41 3.81 4.58 -13.29
C GLU A 41 5.14 4.31 -12.58
N ASN A 42 5.32 4.90 -11.39
CA ASN A 42 6.58 4.84 -10.65
C ASN A 42 6.42 4.17 -9.28
N PHE A 43 5.23 3.64 -8.96
CA PHE A 43 4.94 3.15 -7.62
C PHE A 43 5.86 2.00 -7.18
N TYR A 44 6.19 1.08 -8.10
CA TYR A 44 7.00 -0.10 -7.83
C TYR A 44 8.48 0.04 -8.21
N LYS A 45 8.86 1.14 -8.87
CA LYS A 45 10.26 1.37 -9.25
C LYS A 45 11.07 1.75 -8.01
N ARG A 46 12.21 1.09 -7.79
CA ARG A 46 13.28 1.59 -6.91
C ARG A 46 13.90 2.79 -7.63
N ARG A 47 13.97 3.92 -6.93
CA ARG A 47 14.72 5.09 -7.39
C ARG A 47 16.19 4.88 -7.10
#